data_AF-A0A1Z1MS76-F1
#
_entry.id   AF-A0A1Z1MS76-F1
#
_cell.length_a   1.000
_cell.length_b   1.000
_cell.length_c   1.000
_cell.angle_alpha   90.00
_cell.angle_beta   90.00
_cell.angle_gamma   90.00
#
_symmetry.space_group_name_H-M   'P 1'
#
loop_
_entity.id
_entity.type
_entity.pdbx_description
1 polymer ?
#
loop_
_entity_poly.entity_id
_entity_poly.type
_entity_poly.pdbx_seq_one_letter_code
_entity_poly.pdbx_strand_id
1 'polypeptide(L)'
;MIKYWPSQQSIKLNNAIVELFLVTEKKLAYNLINNTNYYLYIDILNTQNKYILFKVILEEFKNLLLNLIEININHEHLNYLNSKIFIIFIETASVKFRANSNYKDSNNHNNIKLELQNSFLIRELITYLVFGSAKIDTNIFSFNPIYTPYLHVQVLFENFIIQSGNLIIKNIIEELGNSASIYTFLKTDNKFNKLYTSNRSIILFLNNLKLQDNIELYIYKTKSLYNEREQVWLISSKGITTKYIHTSNIEKLTTLNQIQTIFLLWLEIKDLMIPKIEKVLIQIGKYIIYFIVNILSNFILLLIRIMIFYLG
;
A
#
# COMPACT_ATOMS: atom_id res chain seq x y z
N MET A 1 22.65 9.46 -12.70
CA MET A 1 23.39 9.13 -11.47
C MET A 1 22.37 8.90 -10.36
N ILE A 2 22.45 7.79 -9.63
CA ILE A 2 21.50 7.48 -8.55
C ILE A 2 21.78 8.44 -7.39
N LYS A 3 20.76 9.18 -6.95
CA LYS A 3 20.84 10.05 -5.78
C LYS A 3 20.53 9.24 -4.53
N TYR A 4 21.45 9.25 -3.57
CA TYR A 4 21.30 8.53 -2.31
C TYR A 4 20.76 9.44 -1.20
N TRP A 5 20.05 8.84 -0.26
CA TRP A 5 19.60 9.49 0.96
C TRP A 5 20.79 9.70 1.91
N PRO A 6 20.88 10.85 2.61
CA PRO A 6 21.94 11.08 3.57
C PRO A 6 21.94 10.07 4.72
N SER A 7 23.13 9.59 5.08
CA SER A 7 23.30 8.52 6.06
C SER A 7 23.21 8.97 7.52
N GLN A 8 23.51 10.23 7.79
CA GLN A 8 23.58 10.80 9.14
C GLN A 8 22.94 12.18 9.21
N GLN A 9 22.57 12.57 10.42
CA GLN A 9 22.15 13.94 10.76
C GLN A 9 23.18 14.95 10.27
N SER A 10 22.75 15.80 9.33
CA SER A 10 23.62 16.78 8.69
C SER A 10 22.77 17.81 7.93
N ILE A 11 23.39 18.92 7.54
CA ILE A 11 22.77 19.92 6.66
C ILE A 11 22.29 19.26 5.35
N LYS A 12 23.00 18.24 4.86
CA LYS A 12 22.61 17.46 3.68
C LYS A 12 21.29 16.72 3.90
N LEU A 13 21.09 16.12 5.09
CA LEU A 13 19.83 15.47 5.46
C LEU A 13 18.68 16.48 5.47
N ASN A 14 18.87 17.62 6.12
CA ASN A 14 17.85 18.68 6.18
C ASN A 14 17.44 19.15 4.78
N ASN A 15 18.42 19.39 3.89
CA ASN A 15 18.15 19.79 2.51
C ASN A 15 17.39 18.69 1.73
N ALA A 16 17.75 17.42 1.92
CA ALA A 16 17.05 16.30 1.28
C ALA A 16 15.60 16.16 1.77
N ILE A 17 15.34 16.44 3.04
CA ILE A 17 13.99 16.48 3.62
C ILE A 17 13.18 17.61 3.01
N VAL A 18 13.72 18.83 2.98
CA VAL A 18 13.03 19.98 2.36
C VAL A 18 12.68 19.68 0.90
N GLU A 19 13.61 19.12 0.14
CA GLU A 19 13.36 18.69 -1.24
C GLU A 19 12.25 17.63 -1.33
N LEU A 20 12.25 16.64 -0.43
CA LEU A 20 11.24 15.59 -0.37
C LEU A 20 9.83 16.15 -0.13
N PHE A 21 9.69 17.09 0.81
CA PHE A 21 8.42 17.77 1.06
C PHE A 21 7.97 18.60 -0.14
N LEU A 22 8.87 19.38 -0.75
CA LEU A 22 8.55 20.22 -1.91
C LEU A 22 8.14 19.39 -3.13
N VAL A 23 8.84 18.29 -3.42
CA VAL A 23 8.50 17.40 -4.53
C VAL A 23 7.14 16.75 -4.31
N THR A 24 6.87 16.28 -3.08
CA THR A 24 5.60 15.64 -2.74
C THR A 24 4.44 16.64 -2.78
N GLU A 25 4.63 17.86 -2.28
CA GLU A 25 3.63 18.93 -2.34
C GLU A 25 3.27 19.30 -3.78
N LYS A 26 4.27 19.38 -4.69
CA LYS A 26 4.01 19.55 -6.13
C LYS A 26 3.19 18.40 -6.72
N LYS A 27 3.44 17.17 -6.29
CA LYS A 27 2.67 16.00 -6.74
C LYS A 27 1.21 16.03 -6.26
N LEU A 28 0.92 16.63 -5.10
CA LEU A 28 -0.45 16.76 -4.62
C LEU A 28 -1.33 17.63 -5.51
N ALA A 29 -0.74 18.52 -6.30
CA ALA A 29 -1.46 19.34 -7.28
C ALA A 29 -1.96 18.52 -8.49
N TYR A 30 -1.48 17.28 -8.67
CA TYR A 30 -1.97 16.39 -9.72
C TYR A 30 -3.35 15.82 -9.40
N ASN A 31 -3.88 15.02 -10.33
CA ASN A 31 -5.11 14.29 -10.10
C ASN A 31 -4.93 13.24 -8.99
N LEU A 32 -5.83 13.23 -8.00
CA LEU A 32 -5.84 12.31 -6.86
C LEU A 32 -6.93 11.23 -6.97
N ILE A 33 -7.40 10.97 -8.19
CA ILE A 33 -8.28 9.82 -8.48
C ILE A 33 -7.51 8.54 -8.16
N ASN A 34 -8.20 7.59 -7.55
CA ASN A 34 -7.65 6.27 -7.27
C ASN A 34 -7.71 5.40 -8.53
N ASN A 35 -6.54 5.06 -9.08
CA ASN A 35 -6.40 4.15 -10.22
C ASN A 35 -5.93 2.75 -9.80
N THR A 36 -6.00 2.46 -8.50
CA THR A 36 -5.65 1.14 -7.96
C THR A 36 -6.86 0.22 -8.04
N ASN A 37 -6.61 -1.09 -7.93
CA ASN A 37 -7.68 -2.08 -7.87
C ASN A 37 -8.31 -2.22 -6.47
N TYR A 38 -7.97 -1.31 -5.54
CA TYR A 38 -8.39 -1.34 -4.15
C TYR A 38 -9.24 -0.13 -3.84
N TYR A 39 -10.32 -0.33 -3.10
CA TYR A 39 -11.08 0.77 -2.50
C TYR A 39 -10.26 1.39 -1.36
N LEU A 40 -10.16 2.71 -1.35
CA LEU A 40 -9.59 3.47 -0.23
C LEU A 40 -10.70 4.30 0.39
N TYR A 41 -10.75 4.40 1.72
CA TYR A 41 -11.69 5.26 2.45
C TYR A 41 -11.68 6.70 1.94
N ILE A 42 -10.51 7.23 1.56
CA ILE A 42 -10.40 8.56 0.95
C ILE A 42 -11.19 8.71 -0.36
N ASP A 43 -11.55 7.63 -1.06
CA ASP A 43 -12.27 7.70 -2.33
C ASP A 43 -13.68 8.26 -2.21
N ILE A 44 -14.24 8.21 -1.00
CA ILE A 44 -15.52 8.85 -0.70
C ILE A 44 -15.46 10.37 -0.93
N LEU A 45 -14.26 10.96 -0.81
CA LEU A 45 -13.99 12.37 -1.03
C LEU A 45 -13.71 12.68 -2.50
N ASN A 46 -14.08 13.88 -2.94
CA ASN A 46 -13.62 14.41 -4.22
C ASN A 46 -12.13 14.82 -4.17
N THR A 47 -11.55 15.05 -5.36
CA THR A 47 -10.14 15.41 -5.53
C THR A 47 -9.73 16.66 -4.73
N GLN A 48 -10.60 17.67 -4.64
CA GLN A 48 -10.30 18.89 -3.88
C GLN A 48 -10.18 18.62 -2.37
N ASN A 49 -11.08 17.82 -1.82
CA ASN A 49 -11.04 17.48 -0.39
C ASN A 49 -9.93 16.48 -0.07
N LYS A 50 -9.58 15.58 -0.99
CA LYS A 50 -8.36 14.76 -0.89
C LYS A 50 -7.11 15.66 -0.81
N TYR A 51 -7.02 16.69 -1.66
CA TYR A 51 -5.91 17.65 -1.61
C TYR A 51 -5.84 18.39 -0.28
N ILE A 52 -6.97 18.90 0.24
CA ILE A 52 -7.02 19.56 1.56
C ILE A 52 -6.56 18.61 2.66
N LEU A 53 -7.05 17.37 2.67
CA LEU A 53 -6.65 16.34 3.64
C LEU A 53 -5.14 16.08 3.59
N PHE A 54 -4.59 15.82 2.40
CA PHE A 54 -3.16 15.55 2.25
C PHE A 54 -2.29 16.76 2.60
N LYS A 55 -2.77 17.99 2.35
CA LYS A 55 -2.07 19.20 2.77
C LYS A 55 -2.02 19.32 4.30
N VAL A 56 -3.13 19.05 5.00
CA VAL A 56 -3.17 19.02 6.47
C VAL A 56 -2.20 17.97 7.01
N ILE A 57 -2.20 16.75 6.45
CA ILE A 57 -1.30 15.67 6.85
C ILE A 57 0.18 16.09 6.66
N LEU A 58 0.52 16.72 5.53
CA LEU A 58 1.87 17.22 5.30
C LEU A 58 2.30 18.27 6.33
N GLU A 59 1.42 19.22 6.63
CA GLU A 59 1.71 20.29 7.60
C GLU A 59 1.87 19.75 9.02
N GLU A 60 0.98 18.87 9.45
CA GLU A 60 1.09 18.21 10.75
C GLU A 60 2.32 17.33 10.86
N PHE A 61 2.71 16.68 9.76
CA PHE A 61 3.89 15.83 9.79
C PHE A 61 5.18 16.64 9.85
N LYS A 62 5.23 17.83 9.21
CA LYS A 62 6.33 18.80 9.41
C LYS A 62 6.45 19.19 10.87
N ASN A 63 5.34 19.57 11.51
CA ASN A 63 5.32 19.95 12.92
C ASN A 63 5.77 18.80 13.83
N LEU A 64 5.30 17.58 13.56
CA LEU A 64 5.72 16.38 14.27
C LEU A 64 7.23 16.15 14.18
N LEU A 65 7.81 16.24 12.97
CA LEU A 65 9.25 16.08 12.79
C LEU A 65 10.05 17.15 13.55
N LEU A 66 9.61 18.41 13.49
CA LEU A 66 10.25 19.50 14.24
C LEU A 66 10.22 19.22 15.75
N ASN A 67 9.08 18.82 16.30
CA ASN A 67 8.94 18.48 17.70
C ASN A 67 9.84 17.29 18.10
N LEU A 68 9.92 16.24 17.27
CA LEU A 68 10.79 15.09 17.54
C LEU A 68 12.28 15.47 17.56
N ILE A 69 12.68 16.39 16.67
CA ILE A 69 14.04 16.93 16.63
C ILE A 69 14.31 17.79 17.86
N GLU A 70 13.37 18.67 18.24
CA GLU A 70 13.51 19.56 19.41
C GLU A 70 13.63 18.77 20.73
N ILE A 71 12.87 17.68 20.86
CA ILE A 71 12.92 16.78 22.01
C ILE A 71 14.23 15.93 22.04
N ASN A 72 15.04 15.97 20.97
CA ASN A 72 16.23 15.14 20.80
C ASN A 72 15.96 13.65 21.04
N ILE A 73 14.89 13.13 20.40
CA ILE A 73 14.50 11.73 20.58
C ILE A 73 15.65 10.79 20.16
N ASN A 74 15.94 9.76 20.97
CA ASN A 74 16.88 8.70 20.60
C ASN A 74 16.15 7.60 19.81
N HIS A 75 16.89 6.82 19.02
CA HIS A 75 16.37 5.70 18.23
C HIS A 75 15.63 4.65 19.07
N GLU A 76 16.14 4.32 20.27
CA GLU A 76 15.46 3.37 21.18
C GLU A 76 14.13 3.91 21.71
N HIS A 77 14.10 5.21 22.07
CA HIS A 77 12.87 5.87 22.49
C HIS A 77 11.84 5.92 21.36
N LEU A 78 12.28 6.15 20.12
CA LEU A 78 11.40 6.09 18.94
C LEU A 78 10.77 4.71 18.80
N ASN A 79 11.55 3.63 18.97
CA ASN A 79 11.02 2.26 18.89
C ASN A 79 9.91 2.00 19.92
N TYR A 80 10.07 2.51 21.14
CA TYR A 80 9.07 2.34 22.20
C TYR A 80 7.83 3.21 22.01
N LEU A 81 7.99 4.46 21.54
CA LEU A 81 6.92 5.44 21.43
C LEU A 81 6.23 5.49 20.07
N ASN A 82 6.72 4.76 19.07
CA ASN A 82 6.26 4.84 17.68
C ASN A 82 4.73 4.78 17.53
N SER A 83 4.07 3.83 18.21
CA SER A 83 2.61 3.69 18.17
C SER A 83 1.89 4.92 18.72
N LYS A 84 2.35 5.44 19.86
CA LYS A 84 1.79 6.64 20.51
C LYS A 84 2.00 7.90 19.66
N ILE A 85 3.21 8.08 19.11
CA ILE A 85 3.54 9.21 18.23
C ILE A 85 2.56 9.24 17.05
N PHE A 86 2.31 8.07 16.45
CA PHE A 86 1.41 7.99 15.31
C PHE A 86 -0.07 8.17 15.69
N ILE A 87 -0.53 7.63 16.83
CA ILE A 87 -1.90 7.89 17.32
C ILE A 87 -2.12 9.40 17.50
N ILE A 88 -1.21 10.06 18.22
CA ILE A 88 -1.28 11.51 18.46
C ILE A 88 -1.31 12.26 17.11
N PHE A 89 -0.44 11.90 16.17
CA PHE A 89 -0.41 12.49 14.84
C PHE A 89 -1.74 12.39 14.09
N ILE A 90 -2.35 11.20 14.09
CA ILE A 90 -3.61 10.95 13.41
C ILE A 90 -4.75 11.72 14.09
N GLU A 91 -4.77 11.77 15.41
CA GLU A 91 -5.73 12.58 16.18
C GLU A 91 -5.61 14.05 15.83
N THR A 92 -4.40 14.63 15.88
CA THR A 92 -4.17 16.05 15.59
C THR A 92 -4.53 16.40 14.15
N ALA A 93 -4.15 15.56 13.19
CA ALA A 93 -4.49 15.74 11.78
C ALA A 93 -6.00 15.61 11.53
N SER A 94 -6.67 14.68 12.21
CA SER A 94 -8.13 14.50 12.13
C SER A 94 -8.88 15.72 12.65
N VAL A 95 -8.47 16.27 13.79
CA VAL A 95 -9.07 17.47 14.38
C VAL A 95 -8.90 18.67 13.45
N LYS A 96 -7.71 18.88 12.90
CA LYS A 96 -7.45 20.00 11.97
C LYS A 96 -8.21 19.86 10.66
N PHE A 97 -8.32 18.65 10.12
CA PHE A 97 -9.12 18.40 8.93
C PHE A 97 -10.61 18.68 9.17
N ARG A 98 -11.14 18.31 10.35
CA ARG A 98 -12.52 18.63 10.73
C ARG A 98 -12.74 20.11 10.93
N ALA A 99 -11.82 20.81 11.60
CA ALA A 99 -11.89 22.25 11.83
C ALA A 99 -11.89 23.06 10.52
N ASN A 100 -11.19 22.58 9.50
CA ASN A 100 -11.25 23.15 8.14
C ASN A 100 -12.58 22.91 7.44
N SER A 101 -13.51 22.18 8.05
CA SER A 101 -14.85 21.96 7.53
C SER A 101 -15.90 22.58 8.43
N ASN A 102 -17.00 23.06 7.86
CA ASN A 102 -18.09 23.68 8.63
C ASN A 102 -18.94 22.65 9.41
N TYR A 103 -18.43 21.45 9.58
CA TYR A 103 -19.14 20.37 10.23
C TYR A 103 -19.05 20.53 11.75
N LYS A 104 -20.11 21.08 12.34
CA LYS A 104 -20.32 21.09 13.79
C LYS A 104 -20.89 19.73 14.20
N ASP A 105 -20.03 18.81 14.59
CA ASP A 105 -20.50 17.63 15.31
C ASP A 105 -20.69 17.99 16.79
N SER A 106 -21.84 17.65 17.36
CA SER A 106 -22.19 17.99 18.76
C SER A 106 -21.60 17.03 19.78
N ASN A 107 -21.01 15.92 19.34
CA ASN A 107 -20.57 14.85 20.21
C ASN A 107 -19.06 14.63 20.06
N ASN A 108 -18.30 15.17 21.02
CA ASN A 108 -16.89 14.84 21.26
C ASN A 108 -16.76 13.38 21.73
N HIS A 109 -16.97 12.41 20.85
CA HIS A 109 -16.58 11.03 21.14
C HIS A 109 -15.17 10.77 20.61
N ASN A 110 -14.19 11.19 21.41
CA ASN A 110 -12.75 11.00 21.19
C ASN A 110 -12.28 9.55 21.38
N ASN A 111 -13.14 8.55 21.18
CA ASN A 111 -12.74 7.16 21.31
C ASN A 111 -12.32 6.64 19.94
N ILE A 112 -11.21 7.17 19.43
CA ILE A 112 -10.61 6.61 18.23
C ILE A 112 -10.14 5.20 18.57
N LYS A 113 -10.86 4.19 18.09
CA LYS A 113 -10.42 2.80 18.18
C LYS A 113 -9.40 2.56 17.08
N LEU A 114 -8.21 3.13 17.25
CA LEU A 114 -7.07 2.93 16.36
C LEU A 114 -6.58 1.49 16.50
N GLU A 115 -7.15 0.59 15.70
CA GLU A 115 -6.46 -0.64 15.36
C GLU A 115 -5.29 -0.27 14.45
N LEU A 116 -4.17 0.08 15.09
CA LEU A 116 -2.89 0.23 14.44
C LEU A 116 -2.49 -1.12 13.84
N GLN A 117 -2.93 -1.38 12.61
CA GLN A 117 -2.30 -2.43 11.84
C GLN A 117 -0.86 -2.00 11.59
N ASN A 118 0.09 -2.85 11.99
CA ASN A 118 1.56 -2.69 11.91
C ASN A 118 2.12 -2.51 10.47
N SER A 119 1.40 -1.88 9.54
CA SER A 119 1.64 -1.90 8.10
C SER A 119 2.22 -0.61 7.51
N PHE A 120 2.46 0.42 8.31
CA PHE A 120 2.72 1.75 7.75
C PHE A 120 4.21 2.08 7.50
N LEU A 121 5.15 1.20 7.89
CA LEU A 121 6.62 1.47 7.84
C LEU A 121 7.00 2.87 8.38
N ILE A 122 6.20 3.40 9.31
CA ILE A 122 6.31 4.79 9.82
C ILE A 122 7.59 4.95 10.60
N ARG A 123 7.94 3.92 11.39
CA ARG A 123 9.17 3.91 12.16
C ARG A 123 10.36 4.13 11.23
N GLU A 124 10.43 3.35 10.15
CA GLU A 124 11.49 3.42 9.17
C GLU A 124 11.50 4.80 8.49
N LEU A 125 10.34 5.34 8.14
CA LEU A 125 10.22 6.70 7.59
C LEU A 125 10.75 7.77 8.56
N ILE A 126 10.31 7.76 9.83
CA ILE A 126 10.77 8.72 10.83
C ILE A 126 12.28 8.55 11.07
N THR A 127 12.79 7.31 11.11
CA THR A 127 14.22 7.06 11.23
C THR A 127 15.01 7.67 10.06
N TYR A 128 14.54 7.51 8.82
CA TYR A 128 15.17 8.15 7.66
C TYR A 128 15.19 9.68 7.77
N LEU A 129 14.11 10.29 8.26
CA LEU A 129 13.96 11.74 8.33
C LEU A 129 14.67 12.36 9.54
N VAL A 130 14.72 11.69 10.69
CA VAL A 130 15.30 12.24 11.92
C VAL A 130 16.77 11.86 12.06
N PHE A 131 17.15 10.62 11.77
CA PHE A 131 18.50 10.12 12.03
C PHE A 131 19.36 9.93 10.77
N GLY A 132 18.72 9.76 9.61
CA GLY A 132 19.37 9.38 8.36
C GLY A 132 19.42 7.86 8.17
N SER A 133 19.88 7.43 6.99
CA SER A 133 19.73 6.03 6.58
C SER A 133 20.61 5.03 7.34
N ALA A 134 21.73 5.45 7.96
CA ALA A 134 22.63 4.52 8.67
C ALA A 134 22.04 3.90 9.93
N LYS A 135 20.92 4.44 10.45
CA LYS A 135 20.23 3.90 11.63
C LYS A 135 19.13 2.89 11.29
N ILE A 136 18.87 2.64 10.02
CA ILE A 136 17.93 1.60 9.58
C ILE A 136 18.57 0.23 9.75
N ASP A 137 17.79 -0.73 10.24
CA ASP A 137 18.21 -2.12 10.34
C ASP A 137 18.43 -2.71 8.93
N THR A 138 19.59 -3.35 8.76
CA THR A 138 20.01 -4.00 7.51
C THR A 138 19.07 -5.13 7.09
N ASN A 139 18.31 -5.68 8.03
CA ASN A 139 17.44 -6.83 7.79
C ASN A 139 16.03 -6.46 7.31
N ILE A 140 15.71 -5.17 7.17
CA ILE A 140 14.35 -4.74 6.75
C ILE A 140 14.26 -4.64 5.22
N PHE A 141 15.29 -4.10 4.57
CA PHE A 141 15.32 -3.88 3.13
C PHE A 141 16.50 -4.59 2.49
N SER A 142 16.35 -5.04 1.24
CA SER A 142 17.38 -5.84 0.53
C SER A 142 18.66 -5.07 0.15
N PHE A 143 18.79 -3.80 0.52
CA PHE A 143 19.92 -2.95 0.16
C PHE A 143 20.62 -2.41 1.41
N ASN A 144 21.92 -2.13 1.27
CA ASN A 144 22.70 -1.56 2.36
C ASN A 144 22.15 -0.17 2.74
N PRO A 145 21.85 0.09 4.03
CA PRO A 145 21.31 1.37 4.49
C PRO A 145 22.18 2.59 4.13
N ILE A 146 23.49 2.43 3.96
CA ILE A 146 24.38 3.53 3.54
C ILE A 146 24.04 4.02 2.11
N TYR A 147 23.54 3.13 1.27
CA TYR A 147 23.21 3.40 -0.13
C TYR A 147 21.69 3.40 -0.38
N THR A 148 20.90 3.87 0.59
CA THR A 148 19.45 4.01 0.41
C THR A 148 19.16 4.96 -0.75
N PRO A 149 18.42 4.54 -1.79
CA PRO A 149 18.02 5.42 -2.88
C PRO A 149 17.06 6.51 -2.39
N TYR A 150 17.23 7.75 -2.84
CA TYR A 150 16.29 8.84 -2.53
C TYR A 150 14.83 8.48 -2.89
N LEU A 151 14.64 7.83 -4.04
CA LEU A 151 13.34 7.37 -4.52
C LEU A 151 12.67 6.37 -3.57
N HIS A 152 13.43 5.60 -2.80
CA HIS A 152 12.86 4.67 -1.81
C HIS A 152 12.22 5.44 -0.65
N VAL A 153 12.92 6.43 -0.09
CA VAL A 153 12.37 7.28 0.98
C VAL A 153 11.15 8.06 0.46
N GLN A 154 11.21 8.53 -0.79
CA GLN A 154 10.05 9.17 -1.43
C GLN A 154 8.84 8.24 -1.53
N VAL A 155 9.05 6.99 -1.93
CA VAL A 155 7.98 5.98 -2.00
C VAL A 155 7.35 5.74 -0.63
N LEU A 156 8.15 5.60 0.43
CA LEU A 156 7.65 5.44 1.80
C LEU A 156 6.86 6.67 2.26
N PHE A 157 7.35 7.85 1.92
CA PHE A 157 6.72 9.12 2.31
C PHE A 157 5.37 9.34 1.62
N GLU A 158 5.27 9.10 0.31
CA GLU A 158 4.00 9.18 -0.42
C GLU A 158 3.00 8.14 0.09
N ASN A 159 3.49 6.92 0.36
CA ASN A 159 2.67 5.87 0.94
C ASN A 159 2.09 6.31 2.29
N PHE A 160 2.93 6.83 3.20
CA PHE A 160 2.54 7.33 4.51
C PHE A 160 1.43 8.38 4.44
N ILE A 161 1.51 9.34 3.50
CA ILE A 161 0.49 10.40 3.35
C ILE A 161 -0.87 9.79 2.97
N ILE A 162 -0.88 8.92 1.95
CA ILE A 162 -2.12 8.28 1.47
C ILE A 162 -2.72 7.42 2.58
N GLN A 163 -1.88 6.64 3.23
CA GLN A 163 -2.23 5.76 4.33
C GLN A 163 -2.81 6.52 5.53
N SER A 164 -2.19 7.62 5.93
CA SER A 164 -2.67 8.49 7.01
C SER A 164 -4.03 9.09 6.64
N GLY A 165 -4.20 9.55 5.41
CA GLY A 165 -5.49 10.06 4.94
C GLY A 165 -6.57 8.98 4.95
N ASN A 166 -6.24 7.77 4.52
CA ASN A 166 -7.13 6.62 4.55
C ASN A 166 -7.61 6.32 5.97
N LEU A 167 -6.69 6.34 6.93
CA LEU A 167 -6.98 6.09 8.34
C LEU A 167 -7.81 7.21 8.98
N ILE A 168 -7.51 8.48 8.69
CA ILE A 168 -8.30 9.63 9.17
C ILE A 168 -9.75 9.53 8.69
N ILE A 169 -9.97 9.24 7.40
CA ILE A 169 -11.33 9.12 6.86
C ILE A 169 -12.04 7.87 7.38
N LYS A 170 -11.32 6.76 7.56
CA LYS A 170 -11.86 5.58 8.24
C LYS A 170 -12.37 5.91 9.64
N ASN A 171 -11.55 6.58 10.45
CA ASN A 171 -11.92 6.98 11.81
C ASN A 171 -13.14 7.89 11.83
N ILE A 172 -13.18 8.91 10.96
CA ILE A 172 -14.34 9.81 10.84
C ILE A 172 -15.61 9.02 10.46
N ILE A 173 -15.52 8.10 9.51
CA ILE A 173 -16.66 7.27 9.10
C ILE A 173 -17.15 6.37 10.23
N GLU A 174 -16.24 5.77 10.98
CA GLU A 174 -16.55 4.89 12.12
C GLU A 174 -17.19 5.66 13.27
N GLU A 175 -16.69 6.86 13.58
CA GLU A 175 -17.26 7.77 14.57
C GLU A 175 -18.68 8.22 14.19
N LEU A 176 -18.91 8.55 12.91
CA LEU A 176 -20.23 8.95 12.42
C LEU A 176 -21.25 7.80 12.52
N GLY A 177 -20.81 6.54 12.42
CA GLY A 177 -21.56 5.32 12.73
C GLY A 177 -22.72 4.96 11.79
N ASN A 178 -23.36 5.93 11.13
CA ASN A 178 -24.53 5.73 10.27
C ASN A 178 -24.33 6.34 8.87
N SER A 179 -24.86 5.67 7.85
CA SER A 179 -24.89 6.18 6.48
C SER A 179 -25.52 7.56 6.33
N ALA A 180 -26.52 7.90 7.16
CA ALA A 180 -27.18 9.20 7.12
C ALA A 180 -26.27 10.34 7.62
N SER A 181 -25.55 10.13 8.72
CA SER A 181 -24.58 11.11 9.26
C SER A 181 -23.35 11.24 8.35
N ILE A 182 -22.90 10.14 7.74
CA ILE A 182 -21.86 10.17 6.69
C ILE A 182 -22.31 11.00 5.50
N TYR A 183 -23.55 10.80 5.03
CA TYR A 183 -24.09 11.58 3.93
C TYR A 183 -24.19 13.07 4.26
N THR A 184 -24.65 13.44 5.47
CA THR A 184 -24.72 14.85 5.87
C THR A 184 -23.33 15.47 5.99
N PHE A 185 -22.36 14.75 6.58
CA PHE A 185 -20.95 15.18 6.65
C PHE A 185 -20.35 15.46 5.27
N LEU A 186 -20.61 14.59 4.30
CA LEU A 186 -20.09 14.76 2.95
C LEU A 186 -20.85 15.84 2.16
N LYS A 187 -22.12 16.09 2.51
CA LYS A 187 -22.94 17.15 1.92
C LYS A 187 -22.53 18.52 2.35
N THR A 188 -22.18 18.67 3.62
CA THR A 188 -21.54 19.90 4.08
C THR A 188 -20.27 20.13 3.29
N ASP A 189 -20.17 21.29 2.65
CA ASP A 189 -19.04 21.75 1.82
C ASP A 189 -18.77 20.93 0.54
N ASN A 190 -19.78 20.24 -0.02
CA ASN A 190 -19.69 19.51 -1.30
C ASN A 190 -18.49 18.54 -1.36
N LYS A 191 -18.28 17.74 -0.31
CA LYS A 191 -17.09 16.89 -0.17
C LYS A 191 -17.11 15.61 -0.98
N PHE A 192 -18.29 15.18 -1.46
CA PHE A 192 -18.47 13.90 -2.13
C PHE A 192 -17.74 13.82 -3.46
N ASN A 193 -17.21 12.63 -3.72
CA ASN A 193 -17.07 12.14 -5.08
C ASN A 193 -18.47 11.94 -5.70
N LYS A 194 -18.63 12.26 -6.98
CA LYS A 194 -19.92 12.17 -7.72
C LYS A 194 -20.50 10.75 -7.72
N LEU A 195 -19.68 9.73 -7.47
CA LEU A 195 -20.10 8.33 -7.38
C LEU A 195 -20.87 7.99 -6.10
N TYR A 196 -20.73 8.78 -5.03
CA TYR A 196 -21.29 8.49 -3.71
C TYR A 196 -22.34 9.52 -3.26
N THR A 197 -23.24 9.86 -4.18
CA THR A 197 -24.28 10.89 -3.99
C THR A 197 -25.52 10.39 -3.27
N SER A 198 -25.64 9.09 -3.02
CA SER A 198 -26.79 8.48 -2.33
C SER A 198 -26.37 7.65 -1.12
N ASN A 199 -27.25 7.53 -0.12
CA ASN A 199 -27.01 6.63 1.02
C ASN A 199 -26.73 5.19 0.57
N ARG A 200 -27.42 4.70 -0.47
CA ARG A 200 -27.20 3.35 -1.01
C ARG A 200 -25.80 3.18 -1.59
N SER A 201 -25.30 4.16 -2.34
CA SER A 201 -23.92 4.13 -2.87
C SER A 201 -22.87 4.17 -1.76
N ILE A 202 -23.12 4.93 -0.68
CA ILE A 202 -22.23 4.96 0.49
C ILE A 202 -22.20 3.60 1.19
N ILE A 203 -23.37 2.99 1.44
CA ILE A 203 -23.46 1.66 2.07
C ILE A 203 -22.74 0.60 1.23
N LEU A 204 -22.93 0.61 -0.10
CA LEU A 204 -22.26 -0.33 -0.99
C LEU A 204 -20.73 -0.16 -0.95
N PHE A 205 -20.25 1.08 -0.94
CA PHE A 205 -18.83 1.39 -0.79
C PHE A 205 -18.24 0.87 0.53
N LEU A 206 -18.92 1.12 1.65
CA LEU A 206 -18.49 0.64 2.97
C LEU A 206 -18.49 -0.89 3.06
N ASN A 207 -19.46 -1.56 2.44
CA ASN A 207 -19.51 -3.01 2.40
C ASN A 207 -18.34 -3.58 1.58
N ASN A 208 -18.01 -2.97 0.45
CA ASN A 208 -16.85 -3.36 -0.36
C ASN A 208 -15.55 -3.17 0.43
N LEU A 209 -15.39 -2.06 1.15
CA LEU A 209 -14.23 -1.82 2.03
C LEU A 209 -14.11 -2.89 3.12
N LYS A 210 -15.19 -3.20 3.83
CA LYS A 210 -15.19 -4.24 4.89
C LYS A 210 -14.83 -5.62 4.34
N LEU A 211 -15.38 -5.98 3.17
CA LEU A 211 -15.03 -7.24 2.51
C LEU A 211 -13.56 -7.26 2.10
N GLN A 212 -13.07 -6.16 1.52
CA GLN A 212 -11.68 -6.00 1.13
C GLN A 212 -10.74 -6.12 2.34
N ASP A 213 -11.01 -5.42 3.44
CA ASP A 213 -10.19 -5.47 4.66
C ASP A 213 -10.11 -6.90 5.23
N ASN A 214 -11.22 -7.65 5.20
CA ASN A 214 -11.24 -9.06 5.60
C ASN A 214 -10.38 -9.95 4.68
N ILE A 215 -10.52 -9.79 3.37
CA ILE A 215 -9.71 -10.55 2.39
C ILE A 215 -8.23 -10.19 2.54
N GLU A 216 -7.93 -8.90 2.74
CA GLU A 216 -6.57 -8.39 2.93
C GLU A 216 -5.92 -9.04 4.15
N LEU A 217 -6.63 -9.06 5.28
CA LEU A 217 -6.14 -9.62 6.54
C LEU A 217 -5.74 -11.11 6.43
N TYR A 218 -6.56 -11.95 5.78
CA TYR A 218 -6.31 -13.39 5.77
C TYR A 218 -5.47 -13.86 4.58
N ILE A 219 -5.66 -13.25 3.40
CA ILE A 219 -5.09 -13.74 2.13
C ILE A 219 -3.92 -12.87 1.71
N TYR A 220 -4.14 -11.58 1.43
CA TYR A 220 -3.13 -10.75 0.78
C TYR A 220 -1.99 -10.37 1.72
N LYS A 221 -2.24 -10.14 3.00
CA LYS A 221 -1.20 -9.91 4.01
C LYS A 221 -0.27 -11.11 4.13
N THR A 222 -0.82 -12.31 4.26
CA THR A 222 -0.06 -13.56 4.34
C THR A 222 0.74 -13.79 3.05
N LYS A 223 0.13 -13.58 1.89
CA LYS A 223 0.81 -13.67 0.58
C LYS A 223 1.95 -12.66 0.46
N SER A 224 1.76 -11.44 0.95
CA SER A 224 2.76 -10.38 0.91
C SER A 224 3.95 -10.71 1.81
N LEU A 225 3.70 -11.21 3.01
CA LEU A 225 4.74 -11.74 3.92
C LEU A 225 5.52 -12.89 3.28
N TYR A 226 4.84 -13.88 2.69
CA TYR A 226 5.47 -15.02 2.02
C TYR A 226 6.39 -14.60 0.86
N ASN A 227 5.98 -13.60 0.08
CA ASN A 227 6.76 -13.09 -1.05
C ASN A 227 7.75 -11.97 -0.67
N GLU A 228 7.96 -11.72 0.64
CA GLU A 228 8.82 -10.66 1.17
C GLU A 228 8.60 -9.28 0.51
N ARG A 229 7.34 -8.95 0.24
CA ARG A 229 6.98 -7.72 -0.44
C ARG A 229 5.82 -7.04 0.26
N GLU A 230 5.89 -5.72 0.36
CA GLU A 230 4.81 -4.90 0.87
C GLU A 230 4.24 -4.02 -0.24
N GLN A 231 2.92 -3.94 -0.29
CA GLN A 231 2.20 -3.05 -1.20
C GLN A 231 2.26 -1.63 -0.65
N VAL A 232 2.62 -0.69 -1.51
CA VAL A 232 2.68 0.74 -1.20
C VAL A 232 1.89 1.54 -2.22
N TRP A 233 1.30 2.64 -1.76
CA TRP A 233 0.56 3.59 -2.58
C TRP A 233 1.42 4.79 -2.95
N LEU A 234 1.31 5.26 -4.20
CA LEU A 234 2.12 6.34 -4.76
C LEU A 234 1.26 7.40 -5.42
N ILE A 235 1.72 8.64 -5.35
CA ILE A 235 1.09 9.78 -6.00
C ILE A 235 1.77 9.97 -7.37
N SER A 236 1.00 9.74 -8.43
CA SER A 236 1.46 9.91 -9.81
C SER A 236 0.67 11.01 -10.51
N SER A 237 1.16 11.49 -11.65
CA SER A 237 0.42 12.46 -12.48
C SER A 237 -0.93 11.95 -12.97
N LYS A 238 -1.11 10.63 -13.05
CA LYS A 238 -2.36 10.00 -13.50
C LYS A 238 -3.36 9.76 -12.36
N GLY A 239 -2.93 9.81 -11.10
CA GLY A 239 -3.72 9.35 -9.96
C GLY A 239 -2.89 8.64 -8.89
N ILE A 240 -3.57 8.09 -7.89
CA ILE A 240 -3.01 7.17 -6.92
C ILE A 240 -2.78 5.81 -7.59
N THR A 241 -1.58 5.27 -7.45
CA THR A 241 -1.16 3.98 -8.05
C THR A 241 -0.54 3.08 -7.00
N THR A 242 -0.49 1.77 -7.26
CA THR A 242 0.17 0.80 -6.38
C THR A 242 1.53 0.39 -6.92
N LYS A 243 2.46 0.13 -6.01
CA LYS A 243 3.74 -0.51 -6.28
C LYS A 243 4.03 -1.52 -5.17
N TYR A 244 4.94 -2.46 -5.43
CA TYR A 244 5.49 -3.34 -4.42
C TYR A 244 6.93 -2.93 -4.11
N ILE A 245 7.27 -2.92 -2.82
CA ILE A 245 8.64 -2.82 -2.32
C ILE A 245 9.03 -4.13 -1.66
N HIS A 246 10.31 -4.46 -1.73
CA HIS A 246 10.83 -5.63 -1.02
C HIS A 246 11.08 -5.26 0.44
N THR A 247 10.54 -6.07 1.35
CA THR A 247 10.66 -5.90 2.80
C THR A 247 10.73 -7.28 3.45
N SER A 248 11.80 -7.53 4.20
CA SER A 248 11.94 -8.75 4.99
C SER A 248 11.36 -8.52 6.38
N ASN A 249 10.31 -9.25 6.71
CA ASN A 249 9.59 -9.16 7.97
C ASN A 249 9.33 -10.57 8.55
N ILE A 250 10.40 -11.37 8.61
CA ILE A 250 10.35 -12.79 9.03
C ILE A 250 9.75 -12.92 10.45
N GLU A 251 10.05 -11.98 11.34
CA GLU A 251 9.51 -11.96 12.72
C GLU A 251 7.96 -11.95 12.74
N LYS A 252 7.32 -11.31 11.75
CA LYS A 252 5.86 -11.26 11.66
C LYS A 252 5.23 -12.63 11.35
N LEU A 253 5.98 -13.60 10.81
CA LEU A 253 5.49 -14.96 10.56
C LEU A 253 5.06 -15.65 11.87
N THR A 254 5.69 -15.31 12.99
CA THR A 254 5.34 -15.86 14.31
C THR A 254 3.98 -15.36 14.83
N THR A 255 3.46 -14.27 14.26
CA THR A 255 2.21 -13.62 14.69
C THR A 255 0.99 -14.03 13.85
N LEU A 256 1.14 -15.02 12.97
CA LEU A 256 0.07 -15.46 12.09
C LEU A 256 -1.02 -16.24 12.85
N ASN A 257 -2.27 -15.94 12.53
CA ASN A 257 -3.42 -16.72 13.01
C ASN A 257 -3.51 -18.07 12.30
N GLN A 258 -4.20 -19.06 12.88
CA GLN A 258 -4.39 -20.42 12.35
C GLN A 258 -4.84 -20.45 10.88
N ILE A 259 -5.80 -19.60 10.50
CA ILE A 259 -6.27 -19.50 9.10
C ILE A 259 -5.16 -19.01 8.18
N GLN A 260 -4.37 -18.02 8.62
CA GLN A 260 -3.24 -17.51 7.86
C GLN A 260 -2.14 -18.57 7.73
N THR A 261 -1.89 -19.36 8.78
CA THR A 261 -0.93 -20.47 8.76
C THR A 261 -1.34 -21.56 7.77
N ILE A 262 -2.63 -21.93 7.72
CA ILE A 262 -3.15 -22.88 6.73
C ILE A 262 -2.95 -22.34 5.31
N PHE A 263 -3.22 -21.05 5.10
CA PHE A 263 -3.00 -20.41 3.80
C PHE A 263 -1.51 -20.33 3.42
N LEU A 264 -0.62 -20.08 4.39
CA LEU A 264 0.83 -20.12 4.19
C LEU A 264 1.28 -21.52 3.74
N LEU A 265 0.85 -22.57 4.43
CA LEU A 265 1.14 -23.96 4.05
C LEU A 265 0.62 -24.27 2.64
N TRP A 266 -0.56 -23.75 2.28
CA TRP A 266 -1.09 -23.90 0.92
C TRP A 266 -0.20 -23.22 -0.13
N LEU A 267 0.35 -22.03 0.16
CA LEU A 267 1.31 -21.36 -0.73
C LEU A 267 2.60 -22.18 -0.89
N GLU A 268 3.13 -22.74 0.19
CA GLU A 268 4.32 -23.60 0.14
C GLU A 268 4.08 -24.88 -0.68
N ILE A 269 2.94 -25.55 -0.45
CA ILE A 269 2.56 -26.74 -1.23
C ILE A 269 2.42 -26.37 -2.71
N LYS A 270 1.80 -25.22 -3.00
CA LYS A 270 1.66 -24.72 -4.38
C LYS A 270 3.03 -24.55 -5.04
N ASP A 271 3.98 -23.90 -4.38
CA ASP A 271 5.31 -23.65 -4.93
C ASP A 271 6.14 -24.94 -5.08
N LEU A 272 5.91 -25.95 -4.24
CA LEU A 272 6.51 -27.28 -4.38
C LEU A 272 5.88 -28.11 -5.51
N MET A 273 4.58 -27.95 -5.76
CA MET A 273 3.82 -28.78 -6.70
C MET A 273 3.80 -28.21 -8.12
N ILE A 274 3.66 -26.89 -8.30
CA ILE A 274 3.56 -26.25 -9.62
C ILE A 274 4.73 -26.65 -10.54
N PRO A 275 6.01 -26.55 -10.13
CA PRO A 275 7.12 -26.91 -11.00
C PRO A 275 7.11 -28.38 -11.43
N LYS A 276 6.57 -29.27 -10.58
CA LYS A 276 6.44 -30.70 -10.89
C LYS A 276 5.32 -30.95 -11.90
N ILE A 277 4.17 -30.30 -11.70
CA ILE A 277 3.02 -30.40 -12.61
C ILE A 277 3.38 -29.82 -13.99
N GLU A 278 4.05 -28.66 -14.04
CA GLU A 278 4.51 -28.06 -15.30
C GLU A 278 5.44 -29.00 -16.08
N LYS A 279 6.40 -29.64 -15.39
CA LYS A 279 7.29 -30.63 -16.03
C LYS A 279 6.53 -31.80 -16.63
N VAL A 280 5.53 -32.33 -15.92
CA VAL A 280 4.69 -33.44 -16.42
C VAL A 280 3.87 -32.99 -17.63
N LEU A 281 3.26 -31.81 -17.57
CA LEU A 281 2.48 -31.25 -18.68
C LEU A 281 3.34 -31.00 -19.93
N ILE A 282 4.55 -30.44 -19.76
CA ILE A 282 5.50 -30.24 -20.87
C ILE A 282 5.89 -31.60 -21.49
N GLN A 283 6.10 -32.63 -20.68
CA GLN A 283 6.44 -33.96 -21.17
C GLN A 283 5.29 -34.61 -21.94
N ILE A 284 4.06 -34.52 -21.41
CA ILE A 284 2.85 -34.98 -22.11
C ILE A 284 2.68 -34.23 -23.44
N GLY A 285 2.87 -32.91 -23.44
CA GLY A 285 2.84 -32.09 -24.65
C GLY A 285 3.84 -32.55 -25.71
N LYS A 286 5.07 -32.89 -25.32
CA LYS A 286 6.06 -33.46 -26.25
C LYS A 286 5.61 -34.79 -26.87
N TYR A 287 5.03 -35.68 -26.07
CA TYR A 287 4.50 -36.95 -26.59
C TYR A 287 3.32 -36.74 -27.55
N ILE A 288 2.41 -35.82 -27.24
CA ILE A 288 1.29 -35.46 -28.11
C ILE A 288 1.81 -34.91 -29.45
N ILE A 289 2.76 -33.97 -29.41
CA ILE A 289 3.36 -33.39 -30.63
C ILE A 289 4.05 -34.49 -31.44
N TYR A 290 4.85 -35.35 -30.80
CA TYR A 290 5.52 -36.47 -31.47
C TYR A 290 4.51 -37.40 -32.16
N PHE A 291 3.42 -37.74 -31.47
CA PHE A 291 2.37 -38.59 -32.01
C PHE A 291 1.68 -37.95 -33.23
N ILE A 292 1.35 -36.67 -33.16
CA ILE A 292 0.75 -35.91 -34.26
C ILE A 292 1.69 -35.86 -35.47
N VAL A 293 2.98 -35.53 -35.25
CA VAL A 293 3.98 -35.47 -36.33
C VAL A 293 4.15 -36.84 -36.99
N ASN A 294 4.22 -37.91 -36.21
CA ASN A 294 4.36 -39.27 -36.74
C ASN A 294 3.13 -39.70 -37.56
N ILE A 295 1.92 -39.41 -37.08
CA ILE A 295 0.68 -39.68 -37.82
C ILE A 295 0.67 -38.91 -39.13
N LEU A 296 0.91 -37.60 -39.11
CA LEU A 296 0.94 -36.76 -40.32
C LEU A 296 1.98 -37.25 -41.32
N SER A 297 3.19 -37.59 -40.86
CA SER A 297 4.26 -38.13 -41.71
C SER A 297 3.83 -39.43 -42.39
N ASN A 298 3.21 -40.34 -41.65
CA ASN A 298 2.72 -41.60 -42.22
C ASN A 298 1.55 -41.39 -43.19
N PHE A 299 0.65 -40.44 -42.91
CA PHE A 299 -0.43 -40.06 -43.84
C PHE A 299 0.13 -39.51 -45.15
N ILE A 300 1.12 -38.60 -45.09
CA ILE A 300 1.80 -38.07 -46.28
C ILE A 300 2.46 -39.19 -47.08
N LEU A 301 3.16 -40.11 -46.40
CA LEU A 301 3.85 -41.23 -47.05
C LEU A 301 2.87 -42.20 -47.73
N LEU A 302 1.70 -42.41 -47.14
CA LEU A 302 0.61 -43.19 -47.73
C LEU A 302 0.00 -42.51 -48.96
N LEU A 303 -0.22 -41.19 -48.91
CA LEU A 303 -0.69 -40.40 -50.06
C LEU A 303 0.30 -40.48 -51.24
N ILE A 304 1.61 -40.35 -50.97
CA ILE A 304 2.66 -40.49 -52.00
C ILE A 304 2.61 -41.88 -52.64
N ARG A 305 2.48 -42.95 -51.84
CA ARG A 305 2.38 -44.32 -52.37
C ARG A 305 1.16 -44.52 -53.27
N ILE A 306 0.01 -43.98 -52.88
CA ILE A 306 -1.22 -44.06 -53.69
C ILE A 306 -1.02 -43.31 -55.02
N MET A 307 -0.41 -42.11 -55.00
CA MET A 307 -0.14 -41.38 -56.24
C MET A 307 0.80 -42.14 -57.17
N ILE A 308 1.88 -42.72 -56.66
CA ILE A 308 2.80 -43.52 -57.48
C ILE A 308 2.09 -44.73 -58.09
N PHE A 309 1.25 -45.42 -57.32
CA PHE A 309 0.49 -46.57 -57.82
C PHE A 309 -0.54 -46.20 -58.89
N TYR A 310 -1.08 -44.98 -58.86
CA TYR A 310 -2.02 -44.49 -59.87
C TYR A 310 -1.34 -43.90 -61.12
N LEU A 311 -0.08 -43.48 -61.02
CA LEU A 311 0.70 -42.90 -62.12
C LEU A 311 1.61 -43.91 -62.85
N GLY A 312 1.84 -45.10 -62.29
CA GLY A 312 2.58 -46.20 -62.91
C GLY A 312 1.65 -47.25 -63.49
#